data_AF-A0A8H8A3L0-F1
#
_entry.id   AF-A0A8H8A3L0-F1
#
_cell.length_a   1.000
_cell.length_b   1.000
_cell.length_c   1.000
_cell.angle_alpha   90.00
_cell.angle_beta   90.00
_cell.angle_gamma   90.00
#
_symmetry.space_group_name_H-M   'P 1'
#
loop_
_entity.id
_entity.type
_entity.pdbx_description
1 polymer ?
#
loop_
_entity_poly.entity_id
_entity_poly.type
_entity_poly.pdbx_seq_one_letter_code
_entity_poly.pdbx_strand_id
1 'polypeptide(L)'
;MSNIDFLEKAISIVKKAIEEDNAQKYNEAYKLYINSLECFNMALKYEKTENGKKLIRDKVTQYLDRAEILKEYLKKTNENMKHISVKINENDNSFGKKIKKDSDSDDNDDIETRKLKNTLASTVITESPNVRWDDIAGLDTAKDALKEAVILPAILPHLFKGSRKPWIGILLYGPPGTGKSYLAKAVATESKSTFFSVSSSDLVSKWMGESERLVKQLFAMARERKPSIIFIDEIDALAGSRNDGDSEASRRIKTELLVQMNGVGTDSSGILVLGASNIPWTLDPAIRRRFERRIYVPLPDSTARLKLFKLNIGDIPTELTANDFKILVEKTEGYSGSDISIAVRDAVMEPVRRIYSATHFCYVDCPNGKRLLTPCSPGFLGAQEMSWEKGTADNLFEPILTMNDFLKALKNTRPTVSSDDLKRYIQFTHEFGLDG
;
A
#
# COMPACT_ATOMS: atom_id res chain seq x y z
N MET A 1 -1.30 -19.70 44.24
CA MET A 1 -2.19 -18.53 44.26
C MET A 1 -3.54 -18.99 43.75
N SER A 2 -4.58 -18.92 44.59
CA SER A 2 -5.94 -19.34 44.25
C SER A 2 -6.58 -18.35 43.27
N ASN A 3 -7.49 -18.83 42.41
CA ASN A 3 -8.26 -18.02 41.45
C ASN A 3 -8.96 -16.80 42.09
N ILE A 4 -9.32 -16.94 43.37
CA ILE A 4 -9.98 -15.92 44.20
C ILE A 4 -9.11 -14.66 44.35
N ASP A 5 -7.79 -14.84 44.46
CA ASP A 5 -6.81 -13.76 44.73
C ASP A 5 -6.67 -12.80 43.52
N PHE A 6 -6.74 -13.33 42.29
CA PHE A 6 -6.65 -12.53 41.07
C PHE A 6 -7.93 -11.74 40.78
N LEU A 7 -9.10 -12.32 41.07
CA LEU A 7 -10.38 -11.66 40.86
C LEU A 7 -10.58 -10.51 41.86
N GLU A 8 -10.28 -10.72 43.14
CA GLU A 8 -10.35 -9.66 44.16
C GLU A 8 -9.38 -8.52 43.86
N LYS A 9 -8.16 -8.85 43.42
CA LYS A 9 -7.18 -7.86 42.98
C LYS A 9 -7.69 -7.06 41.78
N ALA A 10 -8.27 -7.71 40.77
CA ALA A 10 -8.85 -7.03 39.61
C ALA A 10 -9.97 -6.06 40.01
N ILE A 11 -10.89 -6.49 40.89
CA ILE A 11 -11.99 -5.65 41.40
C ILE A 11 -11.45 -4.45 42.17
N SER A 12 -10.40 -4.63 42.98
CA SER A 12 -9.78 -3.53 43.74
C SER A 12 -9.18 -2.45 42.83
N ILE A 13 -8.56 -2.85 41.71
CA ILE A 13 -7.96 -1.94 40.73
C ILE A 13 -9.05 -1.21 39.94
N VAL A 14 -10.13 -1.89 39.56
CA VAL A 14 -11.27 -1.24 38.88
C VAL A 14 -11.94 -0.21 39.77
N LYS A 15 -12.14 -0.49 41.06
CA LYS A 15 -12.73 0.49 41.98
C LYS A 15 -11.92 1.78 42.02
N LYS A 16 -10.58 1.65 42.10
CA LYS A 16 -9.67 2.80 41.99
C LYS A 16 -9.75 3.49 40.63
N ALA A 17 -9.88 2.73 39.54
CA ALA A 17 -10.03 3.29 38.19
C ALA A 17 -11.30 4.16 38.08
N ILE A 18 -12.42 3.71 38.65
CA ILE A 18 -13.70 4.44 38.66
C ILE A 18 -13.62 5.69 39.54
N GLU A 19 -12.95 5.62 40.69
CA GLU A 19 -12.71 6.79 41.55
C GLU A 19 -11.89 7.86 40.82
N GLU A 20 -10.83 7.47 40.11
CA GLU A 20 -10.00 8.41 39.34
C GLU A 20 -10.72 8.94 38.08
N ASP A 21 -11.59 8.15 37.47
CA ASP A 21 -12.44 8.56 36.34
C ASP A 21 -13.48 9.61 36.79
N ASN A 22 -14.11 9.40 37.96
CA ASN A 22 -15.01 10.37 38.58
C ASN A 22 -14.28 11.64 39.02
N ALA A 23 -13.02 11.52 39.45
CA ALA A 23 -12.15 12.65 39.81
C ALA A 23 -11.55 13.37 38.58
N GLN A 24 -11.95 13.01 37.36
CA GLN A 24 -11.47 13.58 36.09
C GLN A 24 -9.96 13.41 35.84
N LYS A 25 -9.30 12.48 36.52
CA LYS A 25 -7.88 12.14 36.28
C LYS A 25 -7.76 11.05 35.21
N TYR A 26 -8.15 11.40 33.99
CA TYR A 26 -8.31 10.44 32.89
C TYR A 26 -7.03 9.68 32.49
N ASN A 27 -5.85 10.30 32.63
CA ASN A 27 -4.56 9.63 32.36
C ASN A 27 -4.26 8.50 33.35
N GLU A 28 -4.60 8.69 34.63
CA GLU A 28 -4.38 7.70 35.68
C GLU A 28 -5.47 6.62 35.63
N ALA A 29 -6.73 7.03 35.40
CA ALA A 29 -7.86 6.12 35.19
C ALA A 29 -7.60 5.15 34.03
N TYR A 30 -7.13 5.63 32.87
CA TYR A 30 -6.81 4.78 31.72
C TYR A 30 -5.76 3.70 32.03
N LYS A 31 -4.68 4.07 32.74
CA LYS A 31 -3.64 3.11 33.16
C LYS A 31 -4.20 2.05 34.12
N LEU A 32 -5.06 2.45 35.05
CA LEU A 32 -5.71 1.54 35.99
C LEU A 32 -6.69 0.60 35.30
N TYR A 33 -7.44 1.07 34.30
CA TYR A 33 -8.30 0.22 33.48
C TYR A 33 -7.50 -0.85 32.72
N ILE A 34 -6.39 -0.49 32.06
CA ILE A 34 -5.54 -1.48 31.36
C ILE A 34 -4.98 -2.53 32.33
N ASN A 35 -4.44 -2.09 33.46
CA ASN A 35 -3.89 -3.00 34.48
C ASN A 35 -4.97 -3.95 35.04
N SER A 36 -6.21 -3.45 35.20
CA SER A 36 -7.33 -4.30 35.63
C SER A 36 -7.68 -5.38 34.60
N LEU A 37 -7.60 -5.08 33.29
CA LEU A 37 -7.89 -6.02 32.21
C LEU A 37 -6.86 -7.16 32.15
N GLU A 38 -5.59 -6.88 32.43
CA GLU A 38 -4.54 -7.91 32.56
C GLU A 38 -4.85 -8.87 33.71
N CYS A 39 -5.30 -8.33 34.86
CA CYS A 39 -5.71 -9.14 36.01
C CYS A 39 -6.98 -9.97 35.73
N PHE A 40 -7.97 -9.43 35.01
CA PHE A 40 -9.16 -10.19 34.59
C PHE A 40 -8.83 -11.28 33.59
N ASN A 41 -7.89 -11.05 32.66
CA ASN A 41 -7.42 -12.06 31.73
C ASN A 41 -6.71 -13.21 32.45
N MET A 42 -5.99 -12.93 33.55
CA MET A 42 -5.45 -13.97 34.41
C MET A 42 -6.57 -14.72 35.16
N ALA A 43 -7.57 -14.02 35.71
CA ALA A 43 -8.71 -14.66 36.38
C ALA A 43 -9.51 -15.57 35.42
N LEU A 44 -9.69 -15.17 34.15
CA LEU A 44 -10.33 -16.01 33.12
C LEU A 44 -9.60 -17.33 32.86
N LYS A 45 -8.28 -17.38 33.03
CA LYS A 45 -7.49 -18.61 32.85
C LYS A 45 -7.69 -19.61 33.98
N TYR A 46 -7.99 -19.15 35.19
CA TYR A 46 -8.12 -20.00 36.38
C TYR A 46 -9.57 -20.27 36.81
N GLU A 47 -10.55 -19.63 36.17
CA GLU A 47 -11.98 -19.86 36.39
C GLU A 47 -12.43 -21.22 35.82
N LYS A 48 -13.06 -22.04 36.64
CA LYS A 48 -13.54 -23.39 36.23
C LYS A 48 -15.00 -23.39 35.79
N THR A 49 -15.79 -22.40 36.22
CA THR A 49 -17.24 -22.34 35.97
C THR A 49 -17.54 -21.56 34.69
N GLU A 50 -18.28 -22.15 33.74
CA GLU A 50 -18.66 -21.48 32.47
C GLU A 50 -19.48 -20.18 32.71
N ASN A 51 -20.41 -20.21 33.67
CA ASN A 51 -21.21 -19.03 34.03
C ASN A 51 -20.32 -17.89 34.59
N GLY A 52 -19.30 -18.23 35.39
CA GLY A 52 -18.33 -17.28 35.92
C GLY A 52 -17.47 -16.64 34.82
N LYS A 53 -17.01 -17.45 33.85
CA LYS A 53 -16.28 -16.95 32.67
C LYS A 53 -17.11 -15.99 31.84
N LYS A 54 -18.41 -16.28 31.65
CA LYS A 54 -19.31 -15.39 30.91
C LYS A 54 -19.46 -14.03 31.59
N LEU A 55 -19.74 -14.02 32.89
CA LEU A 55 -19.84 -12.80 33.69
C LEU A 55 -18.54 -11.96 33.67
N ILE A 56 -17.38 -12.62 33.78
CA ILE A 56 -16.09 -11.93 33.71
C ILE A 56 -15.85 -11.35 32.31
N ARG A 57 -16.16 -12.09 31.24
CA ARG A 57 -16.04 -11.57 29.86
C ARG A 57 -16.94 -10.36 29.63
N ASP A 58 -18.20 -10.41 30.05
CA ASP A 58 -19.14 -9.30 29.89
C ASP A 58 -18.63 -8.03 30.60
N LYS A 59 -17.99 -8.19 31.78
CA LYS A 59 -17.36 -7.08 32.50
C LYS A 59 -16.07 -6.59 31.88
N VAL A 60 -15.24 -7.48 31.34
CA VAL A 60 -14.03 -7.13 30.58
C VAL A 60 -14.37 -6.28 29.38
N THR A 61 -15.42 -6.62 28.63
CA THR A 61 -15.89 -5.83 27.49
C THR A 61 -16.32 -4.43 27.92
N GLN A 62 -17.11 -4.32 29.00
CA GLN A 62 -17.54 -3.01 29.54
C GLN A 62 -16.37 -2.09 29.93
N TYR A 63 -15.32 -2.65 30.56
CA TYR A 63 -14.15 -1.86 30.97
C TYR A 63 -13.21 -1.55 29.80
N LEU A 64 -13.15 -2.42 28.79
CA LEU A 64 -12.41 -2.18 27.56
C LEU A 64 -13.03 -1.03 26.75
N ASP A 65 -14.35 -1.04 26.57
CA ASP A 65 -15.08 0.04 25.89
C ASP A 65 -14.83 1.39 26.58
N ARG A 66 -14.85 1.40 27.92
CA ARG A 66 -14.56 2.62 28.70
C ARG A 66 -13.11 3.09 28.51
N ALA A 67 -12.15 2.17 28.49
CA ALA A 67 -10.73 2.49 28.27
C ALA A 67 -10.47 3.06 26.87
N GLU A 68 -11.19 2.58 25.84
CA GLU A 68 -11.10 3.12 24.47
C GLU A 68 -11.64 4.56 24.39
N ILE A 69 -12.78 4.83 25.03
CA ILE A 69 -13.34 6.19 25.12
C ILE A 69 -12.35 7.15 25.80
N LEU A 70 -11.72 6.73 26.91
CA LEU A 70 -10.71 7.53 27.61
C LEU A 70 -9.46 7.75 26.74
N LYS A 71 -9.02 6.73 25.99
CA LYS A 71 -7.89 6.85 25.06
C LYS A 71 -8.15 7.87 23.96
N GLU A 72 -9.35 7.87 23.38
CA GLU A 72 -9.74 8.87 22.38
C GLU A 72 -9.80 10.28 22.97
N TYR A 73 -10.34 10.43 24.19
CA TYR A 73 -10.39 11.71 24.89
C TYR A 73 -8.97 12.26 25.18
N LEU A 74 -8.05 11.39 25.63
CA LEU A 74 -6.65 11.75 25.86
C LEU A 74 -5.92 12.09 24.56
N LYS A 75 -6.25 11.44 23.44
CA LYS A 75 -5.70 11.76 22.12
C LYS A 75 -6.17 13.12 21.62
N LYS A 76 -7.48 13.40 21.73
CA LYS A 76 -8.08 14.71 21.38
C LYS A 76 -7.56 15.85 22.25
N THR A 77 -7.40 15.65 23.55
CA THR A 77 -6.84 16.67 24.45
C THR A 77 -5.36 16.93 24.20
N ASN A 78 -4.55 15.90 23.91
CA ASN A 78 -3.15 16.07 23.51
C ASN A 78 -3.00 16.76 22.14
N GLU A 79 -3.88 16.47 21.18
CA GLU A 79 -3.93 17.16 19.89
C GLU A 79 -4.35 18.63 20.07
N ASN A 80 -5.35 18.91 20.91
CA ASN A 80 -5.74 20.29 21.25
C ASN A 80 -4.63 21.05 22.00
N MET A 81 -3.91 20.42 22.93
CA MET A 81 -2.76 21.04 23.61
C MET A 81 -1.59 21.30 22.66
N LYS A 82 -1.35 20.43 21.67
CA LYS A 82 -0.38 20.68 20.59
C LYS A 82 -0.83 21.82 19.67
N HIS A 83 -2.12 21.94 19.38
CA HIS A 83 -2.65 23.07 18.63
C HIS A 83 -2.62 24.39 19.42
N ILE A 84 -2.76 24.35 20.75
CA ILE A 84 -2.64 25.54 21.62
C ILE A 84 -1.17 25.96 21.76
N SER A 85 -0.23 25.04 21.94
CA SER A 85 1.21 25.38 22.01
C SER A 85 1.77 25.90 20.68
N VAL A 86 1.19 25.51 19.55
CA VAL A 86 1.51 26.10 18.23
C VAL A 86 0.85 27.47 18.04
N LYS A 87 -0.39 27.68 18.53
CA LYS A 87 -1.10 28.96 18.43
C LYS A 87 -0.60 30.06 19.39
N ILE A 88 0.12 29.73 20.46
CA ILE A 88 0.73 30.74 21.34
C ILE A 88 1.97 31.39 20.68
N ASN A 89 2.55 30.77 19.65
CA ASN A 89 3.72 31.31 18.94
C ASN A 89 3.39 32.09 17.65
N GLU A 90 2.11 32.22 17.28
CA GLU A 90 1.67 33.00 16.12
C GLU A 90 0.58 34.01 16.52
N ASN A 91 1.06 35.18 16.93
CA ASN A 91 0.43 36.50 16.86
C ASN A 91 -0.90 36.76 17.59
N ASP A 92 -0.78 37.60 18.62
CA ASP A 92 -1.33 38.96 18.66
C ASP A 92 -2.33 39.38 17.55
N ASN A 93 -3.40 40.02 18.04
CA ASN A 93 -4.36 40.87 17.34
C ASN A 93 -5.29 40.19 16.31
N SER A 94 -6.54 39.94 16.73
CA SER A 94 -7.66 40.88 16.49
C SER A 94 -9.04 40.22 16.64
N PHE A 95 -9.87 40.90 17.43
CA PHE A 95 -11.32 41.08 17.34
C PHE A 95 -12.27 39.91 17.07
N GLY A 96 -13.14 39.68 18.06
CA GLY A 96 -14.25 38.75 18.01
C GLY A 96 -15.40 39.17 17.10
N LYS A 97 -16.19 38.16 16.72
CA LYS A 97 -17.55 38.34 16.22
C LYS A 97 -18.41 37.15 16.66
N LYS A 98 -19.46 37.47 17.44
CA LYS A 98 -20.53 36.58 17.89
C LYS A 98 -21.16 35.82 16.72
N ILE A 99 -21.30 34.50 16.84
CA ILE A 99 -22.18 33.69 15.99
C ILE A 99 -23.42 33.31 16.82
N LYS A 100 -24.58 33.67 16.28
CA LYS A 100 -25.91 33.31 16.75
C LYS A 100 -26.15 31.81 16.50
N LYS A 101 -26.77 31.14 17.47
CA LYS A 101 -27.46 29.85 17.32
C LYS A 101 -28.63 30.02 16.35
N ASP A 102 -28.76 29.10 15.39
CA ASP A 102 -30.04 28.58 14.90
C ASP A 102 -29.82 27.26 14.11
N SER A 103 -30.82 26.38 14.21
CA SER A 103 -31.14 25.11 13.51
C SER A 103 -30.38 23.80 13.83
N ASP A 104 -31.03 22.98 14.68
CA ASP A 104 -30.72 21.59 15.10
C ASP A 104 -31.10 20.50 14.05
N SER A 105 -30.74 20.64 12.76
CA SER A 105 -31.01 19.59 11.74
C SER A 105 -29.80 19.06 10.98
N ASP A 106 -28.62 19.68 11.12
CA ASP A 106 -27.43 19.34 10.30
C ASP A 106 -26.39 18.46 11.02
N ASP A 107 -26.51 18.22 12.33
CA ASP A 107 -25.46 17.56 13.10
C ASP A 107 -25.30 16.05 12.79
N ASN A 108 -26.36 15.37 12.34
CA ASN A 108 -26.28 13.93 12.04
C ASN A 108 -25.56 13.64 10.70
N ASP A 109 -25.82 14.44 9.66
CA ASP A 109 -25.16 14.30 8.36
C ASP A 109 -23.66 14.68 8.48
N ASP A 110 -23.34 15.66 9.32
CA ASP A 110 -21.95 16.04 9.60
C ASP A 110 -21.17 14.95 10.36
N ILE A 111 -21.83 14.20 11.24
CA ILE A 111 -21.20 13.07 11.95
C ILE A 111 -20.98 11.89 10.99
N GLU A 112 -21.95 11.53 10.16
CA GLU A 112 -21.80 10.44 9.18
C GLU A 112 -20.75 10.77 8.12
N THR A 113 -20.76 11.99 7.58
CA THR A 113 -19.74 12.43 6.62
C THR A 113 -18.34 12.48 7.23
N ARG A 114 -18.19 12.90 8.50
CA ARG A 114 -16.92 12.81 9.22
C ARG A 114 -16.48 11.37 9.44
N LYS A 115 -17.39 10.45 9.78
CA LYS A 115 -17.07 9.02 9.89
C LYS A 115 -16.61 8.46 8.55
N LEU A 116 -17.31 8.76 7.46
CA LEU A 116 -16.93 8.33 6.11
C LEU A 116 -15.62 8.96 5.64
N LYS A 117 -15.37 10.24 5.94
CA LYS A 117 -14.08 10.90 5.71
C LYS A 117 -12.97 10.20 6.48
N ASN A 118 -13.21 9.76 7.71
CA ASN A 118 -12.23 9.00 8.50
C ASN A 118 -12.01 7.59 7.95
N THR A 119 -13.08 6.89 7.53
CA THR A 119 -12.97 5.60 6.85
C THR A 119 -12.16 5.75 5.58
N LEU A 120 -12.46 6.76 4.74
CA LEU A 120 -11.67 7.06 3.55
C LEU A 120 -10.26 7.54 3.86
N ALA A 121 -10.01 8.27 4.94
CA ALA A 121 -8.65 8.60 5.34
C ALA A 121 -7.84 7.35 5.76
N SER A 122 -8.51 6.30 6.24
CA SER A 122 -7.89 5.01 6.55
C SER A 122 -7.75 4.09 5.33
N THR A 123 -8.66 4.20 4.36
CA THR A 123 -8.73 3.35 3.17
C THR A 123 -7.95 3.93 1.98
N VAL A 124 -7.99 5.25 1.83
CA VAL A 124 -7.33 5.98 0.76
C VAL A 124 -5.95 6.38 1.23
N ILE A 125 -4.95 5.69 0.68
CA ILE A 125 -3.56 6.00 0.93
C ILE A 125 -3.25 7.34 0.24
N THR A 126 -3.14 8.40 1.04
CA THR A 126 -2.61 9.70 0.61
C THR A 126 -1.11 9.69 0.83
N GLU A 127 -0.37 9.12 -0.12
CA GLU A 127 1.09 9.08 -0.10
C GLU A 127 1.65 10.07 -1.12
N SER A 128 2.79 10.67 -0.78
CA SER A 128 3.74 11.14 -1.79
C SER A 128 4.70 9.98 -2.06
N PRO A 129 4.43 9.10 -3.04
CA PRO A 129 5.39 8.06 -3.39
C PRO A 129 6.74 8.71 -3.74
N ASN A 130 7.84 8.01 -3.44
CA ASN A 130 9.20 8.46 -3.80
C ASN A 130 9.75 7.57 -4.91
N VAL A 131 8.95 7.38 -5.97
CA VAL A 131 9.36 6.63 -7.17
C VAL A 131 9.58 7.66 -8.28
N ARG A 132 10.75 7.66 -8.90
CA ARG A 132 11.11 8.57 -10.00
C ARG A 132 10.99 7.89 -11.36
N TRP A 133 11.04 8.67 -12.44
CA TRP A 133 11.07 8.12 -13.80
C TRP A 133 12.28 7.23 -14.08
N ASP A 134 13.41 7.51 -13.41
CA ASP A 134 14.67 6.77 -13.56
C ASP A 134 14.63 5.38 -12.91
N ASP A 135 13.76 5.20 -11.90
CA ASP A 135 13.57 3.91 -11.22
C ASP A 135 12.76 2.92 -12.07
N ILE A 136 12.09 3.41 -13.12
CA ILE A 136 11.29 2.60 -14.03
C ILE A 136 12.14 2.22 -15.25
N ALA A 137 12.34 0.92 -15.46
CA ALA A 137 13.07 0.42 -16.62
C ALA A 137 12.18 0.39 -17.88
N GLY A 138 12.61 1.07 -18.96
CA GLY A 138 11.92 1.08 -20.25
C GLY A 138 10.63 1.90 -20.25
N LEU A 139 9.65 1.47 -21.07
CA LEU A 139 8.32 2.06 -21.23
C LEU A 139 8.36 3.54 -21.65
N ASP A 140 9.31 3.93 -22.51
CA ASP A 140 9.53 5.33 -22.87
C ASP A 140 8.30 5.96 -23.54
N THR A 141 7.60 5.20 -24.38
CA THR A 141 6.33 5.58 -25.01
C THR A 141 5.22 5.85 -23.99
N ALA A 142 5.00 4.95 -23.03
CA ALA A 142 4.03 5.14 -21.95
C ALA A 142 4.42 6.31 -21.03
N LYS A 143 5.71 6.46 -20.71
CA LYS A 143 6.24 7.59 -19.93
C LYS A 143 5.97 8.91 -20.63
N ASP A 144 6.24 9.00 -21.93
CA ASP A 144 6.04 10.22 -22.70
C ASP A 144 4.56 10.57 -22.83
N ALA A 145 3.69 9.57 -23.05
CA ALA A 145 2.24 9.76 -23.03
C ALA A 145 1.73 10.29 -21.68
N LEU A 146 2.28 9.81 -20.56
CA LEU A 146 1.93 10.29 -19.22
C LEU A 146 2.53 11.67 -18.90
N LYS A 147 3.76 11.96 -19.34
CA LYS A 147 4.36 13.30 -19.21
C LYS A 147 3.53 14.33 -19.98
N GLU A 148 3.12 14.01 -21.19
CA GLU A 148 2.24 14.85 -22.00
C GLU A 148 0.87 15.05 -21.33
N ALA A 149 0.30 13.98 -20.75
CA ALA A 149 -1.05 14.06 -20.21
C ALA A 149 -1.13 14.72 -18.83
N VAL A 150 -0.10 14.59 -18.00
CA VAL A 150 -0.13 15.01 -16.58
C VAL A 150 0.83 16.15 -16.29
N ILE A 151 2.06 16.06 -16.77
CA ILE A 151 3.11 17.03 -16.44
C ILE A 151 2.95 18.30 -17.31
N LEU A 152 2.65 18.15 -18.59
CA LEU A 152 2.52 19.28 -19.51
C LEU A 152 1.42 20.28 -19.09
N PRO A 153 0.20 19.86 -18.67
CA PRO A 153 -0.80 20.78 -18.13
C PRO A 153 -0.38 21.49 -16.85
N ALA A 154 0.42 20.82 -16.00
CA ALA A 154 0.90 21.39 -14.75
C ALA A 154 1.98 22.47 -14.99
N ILE A 155 2.90 22.24 -15.93
CA ILE A 155 3.99 23.17 -16.24
C ILE A 155 3.50 24.34 -17.11
N LEU A 156 2.67 24.07 -18.13
CA LEU A 156 2.27 25.06 -19.13
C LEU A 156 0.73 25.24 -19.18
N PRO A 157 0.08 25.67 -18.09
CA PRO A 157 -1.38 25.79 -18.04
C PRO A 157 -1.94 26.78 -19.08
N HIS A 158 -1.12 27.75 -19.52
CA HIS A 158 -1.52 28.75 -20.51
C HIS A 158 -1.77 28.16 -21.92
N LEU A 159 -1.21 26.99 -22.24
CA LEU A 159 -1.43 26.29 -23.51
C LEU A 159 -2.78 25.57 -23.56
N PHE A 160 -3.36 25.25 -22.40
CA PHE A 160 -4.62 24.52 -22.24
C PHE A 160 -5.79 25.49 -22.09
N LYS A 161 -6.01 26.31 -23.13
CA LYS A 161 -7.14 27.26 -23.23
C LYS A 161 -8.06 26.91 -24.41
N GLY A 162 -9.33 27.28 -24.29
CA GLY A 162 -10.34 27.02 -25.32
C GLY A 162 -10.61 25.52 -25.50
N SER A 163 -10.43 25.02 -26.72
CA SER A 163 -10.67 23.61 -27.05
C SER A 163 -9.57 22.65 -26.56
N ARG A 164 -8.40 23.16 -26.18
CA ARG A 164 -7.29 22.35 -25.66
C ARG A 164 -7.49 22.09 -24.18
N LYS A 165 -8.02 20.92 -23.85
CA LYS A 165 -8.27 20.49 -22.47
C LYS A 165 -7.32 19.37 -22.07
N PRO A 166 -6.87 19.32 -20.81
CA PRO A 166 -6.12 18.18 -20.30
C PRO A 166 -7.01 16.93 -20.30
N TRP A 167 -6.36 15.77 -20.39
CA TRP A 167 -7.05 14.48 -20.32
C TRP A 167 -7.62 14.25 -18.92
N ILE A 168 -8.84 13.74 -18.84
CA ILE A 168 -9.53 13.52 -17.55
C ILE A 168 -9.34 12.07 -17.07
N GLY A 169 -9.23 11.12 -18.00
CA GLY A 169 -9.13 9.70 -17.69
C GLY A 169 -8.09 8.98 -18.55
N ILE A 170 -7.14 8.30 -17.89
CA ILE A 170 -6.13 7.45 -18.55
C ILE A 170 -6.22 6.03 -17.98
N LEU A 171 -6.32 5.03 -18.85
CA LEU A 171 -6.28 3.62 -18.49
C LEU A 171 -4.91 3.03 -18.85
N LEU A 172 -4.20 2.52 -17.84
CA LEU A 172 -3.03 1.68 -18.01
C LEU A 172 -3.49 0.21 -18.06
N TYR A 173 -3.16 -0.51 -19.12
CA TYR A 173 -3.52 -1.92 -19.23
C TYR A 173 -2.38 -2.76 -19.78
N GLY A 174 -2.36 -4.04 -19.42
CA GLY A 174 -1.34 -4.97 -19.87
C GLY A 174 -1.17 -6.13 -18.90
N PRO A 175 -0.22 -7.03 -19.18
CA PRO A 175 0.02 -8.20 -18.35
C PRO A 175 0.29 -7.85 -16.88
N PRO A 176 -0.02 -8.76 -15.93
CA PRO A 176 0.33 -8.56 -14.53
C PRO A 176 1.86 -8.45 -14.37
N GLY A 177 2.30 -7.64 -13.41
CA GLY A 177 3.74 -7.52 -13.09
C GLY A 177 4.57 -6.68 -14.07
N THR A 178 3.95 -5.89 -14.95
CA THR A 178 4.67 -4.96 -15.87
C THR A 178 4.89 -3.56 -15.28
N GLY A 179 4.53 -3.33 -14.03
CA GLY A 179 4.81 -2.05 -13.34
C GLY A 179 3.77 -0.95 -13.53
N LYS A 180 2.51 -1.27 -13.91
CA LYS A 180 1.41 -0.30 -14.01
C LYS A 180 1.23 0.57 -12.74
N SER A 181 1.20 -0.06 -11.56
CA SER A 181 1.07 0.65 -10.28
C SER A 181 2.34 1.43 -9.93
N TYR A 182 3.53 0.97 -10.34
CA TYR A 182 4.79 1.73 -10.21
C TYR A 182 4.81 2.98 -11.10
N LEU A 183 4.30 2.86 -12.32
CA LEU A 183 4.17 3.96 -13.27
C LEU A 183 3.22 5.05 -12.75
N ALA A 184 2.07 4.65 -12.19
CA ALA A 184 1.15 5.59 -11.55
C ALA A 184 1.78 6.32 -10.36
N LYS A 185 2.56 5.61 -9.53
CA LYS A 185 3.33 6.20 -8.43
C LYS A 185 4.37 7.20 -8.93
N ALA A 186 5.11 6.89 -10.00
CA ALA A 186 6.09 7.82 -10.56
C ALA A 186 5.44 9.11 -11.10
N VAL A 187 4.29 9.01 -11.77
CA VAL A 187 3.52 10.16 -12.22
C VAL A 187 3.15 11.08 -11.05
N ALA A 188 2.72 10.49 -9.93
CA ALA A 188 2.36 11.25 -8.74
C ALA A 188 3.55 12.00 -8.12
N THR A 189 4.70 11.33 -7.99
CA THR A 189 5.94 11.95 -7.49
C THR A 189 6.35 13.15 -8.33
N GLU A 190 6.31 13.00 -9.65
CA GLU A 190 6.86 13.95 -10.61
C GLU A 190 5.93 15.14 -10.87
N SER A 191 4.62 14.91 -10.80
CA SER A 191 3.60 15.96 -10.90
C SER A 191 3.40 16.76 -9.62
N LYS A 192 4.02 16.36 -8.49
CA LYS A 192 3.81 16.94 -7.15
C LYS A 192 2.32 17.12 -6.79
N SER A 193 1.48 16.24 -7.32
CA SER A 193 0.03 16.28 -7.14
C SER A 193 -0.40 15.37 -6.01
N THR A 194 -1.54 15.66 -5.38
CA THR A 194 -2.08 14.78 -4.33
C THR A 194 -2.46 13.44 -4.95
N PHE A 195 -1.88 12.34 -4.48
CA PHE A 195 -2.17 10.99 -4.97
C PHE A 195 -3.16 10.29 -4.04
N PHE A 196 -4.28 9.86 -4.61
CA PHE A 196 -5.26 9.02 -3.93
C PHE A 196 -5.19 7.62 -4.55
N SER A 197 -4.60 6.66 -3.84
CA SER A 197 -4.57 5.25 -4.28
C SER A 197 -5.73 4.50 -3.66
N VAL A 198 -6.55 3.85 -4.48
CA VAL A 198 -7.70 3.06 -4.04
C VAL A 198 -7.76 1.75 -4.83
N SER A 199 -7.92 0.62 -4.14
CA SER A 199 -8.23 -0.64 -4.83
C SER A 199 -9.73 -0.74 -5.11
N SER A 200 -10.08 -1.40 -6.21
CA SER A 200 -11.47 -1.72 -6.54
C SER A 200 -12.20 -2.48 -5.44
N SER A 201 -11.51 -3.34 -4.68
CA SER A 201 -12.04 -4.06 -3.52
C SER A 201 -12.42 -3.14 -2.36
N ASP A 202 -11.69 -2.03 -2.19
CA ASP A 202 -11.83 -1.13 -1.04
C ASP A 202 -13.08 -0.25 -1.14
N LEU A 203 -13.57 -0.05 -2.37
CA LEU A 203 -14.78 0.71 -2.66
C LEU A 203 -16.06 -0.13 -2.51
N VAL A 204 -15.95 -1.45 -2.38
CA VAL A 204 -17.10 -2.35 -2.24
C VAL A 204 -17.33 -2.65 -0.75
N SER A 205 -18.39 -2.08 -0.19
CA SER A 205 -18.82 -2.34 1.19
C SER A 205 -20.02 -3.29 1.24
N LYS A 206 -20.17 -3.99 2.38
CA LYS A 206 -21.31 -4.90 2.62
C LYS A 206 -22.61 -4.15 2.95
N TRP A 207 -22.52 -2.88 3.34
CA TRP A 207 -23.66 -2.07 3.74
C TRP A 207 -24.21 -1.30 2.54
N MET A 208 -25.51 -1.47 2.30
CA MET A 208 -26.22 -0.87 1.17
C MET A 208 -26.06 0.66 1.16
N GLY A 209 -25.60 1.24 0.05
CA GLY A 209 -25.48 2.68 -0.15
C GLY A 209 -24.21 3.35 0.43
N GLU A 210 -23.46 2.66 1.29
CA GLU A 210 -22.20 3.19 1.83
C GLU A 210 -21.13 3.28 0.72
N SER A 211 -21.08 2.31 -0.19
CA SER A 211 -20.12 2.29 -1.31
C SER A 211 -20.26 3.49 -2.26
N GLU A 212 -21.49 3.92 -2.55
CA GLU A 212 -21.74 5.10 -3.40
C GLU A 212 -21.29 6.39 -2.71
N ARG A 213 -21.57 6.50 -1.40
CA ARG A 213 -21.11 7.62 -0.57
C ARG A 213 -19.59 7.69 -0.52
N LEU A 214 -18.90 6.54 -0.45
CA LEU A 214 -17.43 6.48 -0.49
C LEU A 214 -16.88 7.04 -1.80
N VAL A 215 -17.45 6.66 -2.95
CA VAL A 215 -17.03 7.20 -4.26
C VAL A 215 -17.28 8.71 -4.34
N LYS A 216 -18.45 9.20 -3.91
CA LYS A 216 -18.74 10.65 -3.86
C LYS A 216 -17.73 11.40 -3.01
N GLN A 217 -17.42 10.86 -1.84
CA GLN A 217 -16.55 11.49 -0.86
C GLN A 217 -15.08 11.46 -1.31
N LEU A 218 -14.64 10.39 -2.00
CA LEU A 218 -13.32 10.32 -2.65
C LEU A 218 -13.14 11.45 -3.67
N PHE A 219 -14.10 11.63 -4.59
CA PHE A 219 -14.05 12.70 -5.58
C PHE A 219 -14.20 14.09 -4.94
N ALA A 220 -14.98 14.23 -3.86
CA ALA A 220 -15.05 15.48 -3.09
C ALA A 220 -13.68 15.84 -2.48
N MET A 221 -13.00 14.89 -1.84
CA MET A 221 -11.65 15.09 -1.29
C MET A 221 -10.62 15.42 -2.38
N ALA A 222 -10.72 14.78 -3.55
CA ALA A 222 -9.87 15.10 -4.69
C ALA A 222 -10.11 16.54 -5.20
N ARG A 223 -11.37 16.99 -5.26
CA ARG A 223 -11.71 18.38 -5.61
C ARG A 223 -11.19 19.40 -4.59
N GLU A 224 -11.19 19.06 -3.30
CA GLU A 224 -10.63 19.90 -2.24
C GLU A 224 -9.10 20.03 -2.34
N ARG A 225 -8.40 19.03 -2.90
CA ARG A 225 -6.92 18.93 -2.94
C ARG A 225 -6.32 19.02 -4.35
N LYS A 226 -6.89 19.84 -5.23
CA LYS A 226 -6.39 20.06 -6.60
C LYS A 226 -4.98 20.71 -6.58
N PRO A 227 -4.05 20.32 -7.48
CA PRO A 227 -4.16 19.23 -8.45
C PRO A 227 -4.06 17.85 -7.79
N SER A 228 -4.92 16.92 -8.24
CA SER A 228 -5.01 15.58 -7.65
C SER A 228 -5.12 14.48 -8.68
N ILE A 229 -4.56 13.32 -8.36
CA ILE A 229 -4.61 12.10 -9.16
C ILE A 229 -5.31 11.02 -8.34
N ILE A 230 -6.40 10.47 -8.89
CA ILE A 230 -7.09 9.31 -8.33
C ILE A 230 -6.63 8.08 -9.11
N PHE A 231 -5.92 7.17 -8.44
CA PHE A 231 -5.51 5.89 -9.00
C PHE A 231 -6.42 4.76 -8.50
N ILE A 232 -7.08 4.10 -9.45
CA ILE A 232 -7.95 2.94 -9.20
C ILE A 232 -7.24 1.70 -9.74
N ASP A 233 -6.73 0.87 -8.84
CA ASP A 233 -6.13 -0.41 -9.23
C ASP A 233 -7.23 -1.48 -9.45
N GLU A 234 -6.92 -2.44 -10.32
CA GLU A 234 -7.82 -3.54 -10.71
C GLU A 234 -9.23 -3.08 -11.08
N ILE A 235 -9.35 -2.01 -11.88
CA ILE A 235 -10.64 -1.39 -12.21
C ILE A 235 -11.63 -2.38 -12.85
N ASP A 236 -11.14 -3.43 -13.49
CA ASP A 236 -11.94 -4.53 -14.03
C ASP A 236 -12.81 -5.25 -12.97
N ALA A 237 -12.38 -5.28 -11.70
CA ALA A 237 -13.19 -5.82 -10.61
C ALA A 237 -14.43 -4.97 -10.32
N LEU A 238 -14.32 -3.65 -10.45
CA LEU A 238 -15.44 -2.72 -10.30
C LEU A 238 -16.22 -2.47 -11.58
N ALA A 239 -15.61 -2.68 -12.74
CA ALA A 239 -16.11 -2.21 -14.04
C ALA A 239 -16.37 -3.35 -15.05
N GLY A 240 -16.47 -4.59 -14.57
CA GLY A 240 -16.79 -5.75 -15.41
C GLY A 240 -18.10 -5.59 -16.20
N SER A 241 -18.14 -6.16 -17.39
CA SER A 241 -19.31 -6.13 -18.29
C SER A 241 -20.54 -6.69 -17.60
N ARG A 242 -21.70 -6.08 -17.88
CA ARG A 242 -23.01 -6.37 -17.28
C ARG A 242 -23.46 -7.80 -17.59
N ASN A 243 -22.94 -8.78 -16.88
CA ASN A 243 -23.42 -10.16 -16.91
C ASN A 243 -24.37 -10.42 -15.74
N ASP A 244 -25.21 -11.44 -15.87
CA ASP A 244 -26.31 -11.80 -14.96
C ASP A 244 -25.92 -12.14 -13.50
N GLY A 245 -24.63 -12.10 -13.16
CA GLY A 245 -24.10 -12.29 -11.80
C GLY A 245 -23.71 -11.01 -11.06
N ASP A 246 -23.84 -9.84 -11.68
CA ASP A 246 -23.38 -8.57 -11.09
C ASP A 246 -24.35 -8.09 -9.98
N SER A 247 -23.85 -7.99 -8.75
CA SER A 247 -24.63 -7.51 -7.60
C SER A 247 -25.21 -6.13 -7.89
N GLU A 248 -26.43 -5.87 -7.42
CA GLU A 248 -27.07 -4.55 -7.54
C GLU A 248 -26.16 -3.43 -6.99
N ALA A 249 -25.40 -3.72 -5.92
CA ALA A 249 -24.42 -2.81 -5.34
C ALA A 249 -23.32 -2.40 -6.35
N SER A 250 -22.77 -3.36 -7.09
CA SER A 250 -21.74 -3.12 -8.11
C SER A 250 -22.25 -2.20 -9.22
N ARG A 251 -23.49 -2.42 -9.68
CA ARG A 251 -24.13 -1.58 -10.72
C ARG A 251 -24.30 -0.13 -10.26
N ARG A 252 -24.68 0.09 -9.01
CA ARG A 252 -24.83 1.44 -8.46
C ARG A 252 -23.49 2.14 -8.30
N ILE A 253 -22.45 1.44 -7.83
CA ILE A 253 -21.08 1.96 -7.74
C ILE A 253 -20.55 2.38 -9.13
N LYS A 254 -20.74 1.53 -10.15
CA LYS A 254 -20.37 1.86 -11.54
C LYS A 254 -21.07 3.13 -12.03
N THR A 255 -22.36 3.24 -11.76
CA THR A 255 -23.17 4.40 -12.16
C THR A 255 -22.66 5.66 -11.47
N GLU A 256 -22.38 5.58 -10.17
CA GLU A 256 -21.85 6.70 -9.40
C GLU A 256 -20.46 7.13 -9.88
N LEU A 257 -19.55 6.18 -10.13
CA LEU A 257 -18.23 6.45 -10.68
C LEU A 257 -18.33 7.20 -12.03
N LEU A 258 -19.23 6.76 -12.92
CA LEU A 258 -19.47 7.41 -14.21
C LEU A 258 -20.00 8.84 -14.04
N VAL A 259 -20.91 9.07 -13.09
CA VAL A 259 -21.45 10.41 -12.78
C VAL A 259 -20.34 11.32 -12.28
N GLN A 260 -19.49 10.85 -11.35
CA GLN A 260 -18.37 11.63 -10.82
C GLN A 260 -17.31 11.94 -11.88
N MET A 261 -16.96 10.97 -12.75
CA MET A 261 -16.01 11.17 -13.85
C MET A 261 -16.50 12.17 -14.90
N ASN A 262 -17.82 12.24 -15.15
CA ASN A 262 -18.39 13.23 -16.06
C ASN A 262 -18.33 14.66 -15.53
N GLY A 263 -18.23 14.85 -14.21
CA GLY A 263 -18.40 16.15 -13.59
C GLY A 263 -19.80 16.75 -13.82
N VAL A 264 -20.85 15.93 -13.99
CA VAL A 264 -22.21 16.48 -14.10
C VAL A 264 -22.54 17.21 -12.81
N GLY A 265 -22.67 18.54 -12.89
CA GLY A 265 -22.92 19.41 -11.73
C GLY A 265 -21.70 19.78 -10.87
N THR A 266 -20.47 19.40 -11.27
CA THR A 266 -19.25 19.73 -10.51
C THR A 266 -18.04 20.00 -11.41
N ASP A 267 -17.14 20.88 -10.97
CA ASP A 267 -15.92 21.18 -11.72
C ASP A 267 -14.89 20.04 -11.60
N SER A 268 -14.74 19.25 -12.66
CA SER A 268 -13.73 18.19 -12.80
C SER A 268 -12.35 18.71 -13.22
N SER A 269 -12.16 20.03 -13.37
CA SER A 269 -10.85 20.60 -13.72
C SER A 269 -9.79 20.23 -12.68
N GLY A 270 -8.58 19.89 -13.13
CA GLY A 270 -7.46 19.60 -12.22
C GLY A 270 -7.54 18.26 -11.47
N ILE A 271 -8.46 17.37 -11.84
CA ILE A 271 -8.52 15.99 -11.36
C ILE A 271 -8.23 15.05 -12.52
N LEU A 272 -7.26 14.16 -12.32
CA LEU A 272 -6.94 13.07 -13.25
C LEU A 272 -7.34 11.73 -12.64
N VAL A 273 -8.06 10.92 -13.39
CA VAL A 273 -8.37 9.53 -13.01
C VAL A 273 -7.45 8.58 -13.79
N LEU A 274 -6.60 7.87 -13.06
CA LEU A 274 -5.76 6.79 -13.57
C LEU A 274 -6.40 5.44 -13.21
N GLY A 275 -6.70 4.61 -14.19
CA GLY A 275 -7.13 3.22 -13.96
C GLY A 275 -6.01 2.25 -14.32
N ALA A 276 -5.85 1.17 -13.56
CA ALA A 276 -5.04 0.02 -13.97
C ALA A 276 -5.93 -1.21 -14.15
N SER A 277 -5.70 -1.96 -15.23
CA SER A 277 -6.40 -3.24 -15.48
C SER A 277 -5.48 -4.30 -16.07
N ASN A 278 -5.70 -5.54 -15.66
CA ASN A 278 -5.08 -6.71 -16.29
C ASN A 278 -5.99 -7.31 -17.38
N ILE A 279 -7.29 -7.04 -17.35
CA ILE A 279 -8.28 -7.70 -18.22
C ILE A 279 -9.10 -6.64 -18.96
N PRO A 280 -8.51 -5.85 -19.87
CA PRO A 280 -9.17 -4.68 -20.44
C PRO A 280 -10.39 -5.03 -21.32
N TRP A 281 -10.48 -6.26 -21.83
CA TRP A 281 -11.60 -6.73 -22.67
C TRP A 281 -12.90 -6.99 -21.88
N THR A 282 -12.84 -7.15 -20.55
CA THR A 282 -14.05 -7.30 -19.72
C THR A 282 -14.64 -5.96 -19.31
N LEU A 283 -13.95 -4.84 -19.57
CA LEU A 283 -14.35 -3.51 -19.12
C LEU A 283 -15.64 -3.03 -19.81
N ASP A 284 -16.58 -2.53 -19.02
CA ASP A 284 -17.85 -1.97 -19.52
C ASP A 284 -17.57 -0.86 -20.56
N PRO A 285 -18.23 -0.89 -21.74
CA PRO A 285 -18.00 0.09 -22.79
C PRO A 285 -18.20 1.56 -22.37
N ALA A 286 -19.09 1.84 -21.40
CA ALA A 286 -19.31 3.19 -20.90
C ALA A 286 -18.12 3.70 -20.07
N ILE A 287 -17.56 2.84 -19.21
CA ILE A 287 -16.35 3.14 -18.42
C ILE A 287 -15.14 3.24 -19.35
N ARG A 288 -15.00 2.30 -20.29
CA ARG A 288 -13.96 2.33 -21.33
C ARG A 288 -13.98 3.64 -22.13
N ARG A 289 -15.16 4.22 -22.40
CA ARG A 289 -15.30 5.54 -23.06
C ARG A 289 -14.82 6.71 -22.19
N ARG A 290 -14.86 6.59 -20.85
CA ARG A 290 -14.38 7.64 -19.92
C ARG A 290 -12.87 7.66 -19.76
N PHE A 291 -12.22 6.53 -20.02
CA PHE A 291 -10.78 6.50 -20.23
C PHE A 291 -10.48 6.90 -21.67
N GLU A 292 -10.35 8.22 -21.86
CA GLU A 292 -10.09 8.88 -23.15
C GLU A 292 -8.77 8.41 -23.75
N ARG A 293 -7.75 8.21 -22.90
CA ARG A 293 -6.46 7.67 -23.30
C ARG A 293 -6.25 6.30 -22.69
N ARG A 294 -5.78 5.34 -23.49
CA ARG A 294 -5.55 3.96 -23.07
C ARG A 294 -4.14 3.57 -23.49
N ILE A 295 -3.27 3.35 -22.52
CA ILE A 295 -1.85 3.12 -22.71
C ILE A 295 -1.58 1.65 -22.43
N TYR A 296 -1.09 0.94 -23.45
CA TYR A 296 -0.62 -0.42 -23.28
C TYR A 296 0.72 -0.43 -22.53
N VAL A 297 0.87 -1.30 -21.53
CA VAL A 297 2.11 -1.50 -20.79
C VAL A 297 2.62 -2.91 -21.11
N PRO A 298 3.53 -3.06 -22.10
CA PRO A 298 4.02 -4.34 -22.57
C PRO A 298 4.94 -5.04 -21.56
N LEU A 299 5.32 -6.27 -21.89
CA LEU A 299 6.45 -6.94 -21.22
C LEU A 299 7.76 -6.17 -21.49
N PRO A 300 8.73 -6.20 -20.56
CA PRO A 300 9.98 -5.48 -20.72
C PRO A 300 10.81 -6.02 -21.89
N ASP A 301 11.38 -5.11 -22.66
CA ASP A 301 12.34 -5.41 -23.73
C ASP A 301 13.71 -5.84 -23.16
N SER A 302 14.64 -6.22 -24.02
CA SER A 302 15.97 -6.67 -23.59
C SER A 302 16.72 -5.60 -22.77
N THR A 303 16.56 -4.32 -23.15
CA THR A 303 17.22 -3.22 -22.44
C THR A 303 16.58 -2.95 -21.07
N ALA A 304 15.25 -3.01 -20.96
CA ALA A 304 14.55 -2.91 -19.69
C ALA A 304 14.85 -4.10 -18.78
N ARG A 305 14.89 -5.34 -19.29
CA ARG A 305 15.25 -6.53 -18.50
C ARG A 305 16.66 -6.40 -17.90
N LEU A 306 17.63 -5.91 -18.69
CA LEU A 306 18.99 -5.65 -18.19
C LEU A 306 18.98 -4.65 -17.02
N LYS A 307 18.24 -3.55 -17.16
CA LYS A 307 18.09 -2.55 -16.10
C LYS A 307 17.41 -3.14 -14.87
N LEU A 308 16.36 -3.95 -15.04
CA LEU A 308 15.65 -4.63 -13.95
C LEU A 308 16.57 -5.59 -13.17
N PHE A 309 17.42 -6.36 -13.85
CA PHE A 309 18.41 -7.20 -13.18
C PHE A 309 19.36 -6.37 -12.31
N LYS A 310 19.92 -5.27 -12.86
CA LYS A 310 20.81 -4.40 -12.09
C LYS A 310 20.12 -3.74 -10.90
N LEU A 311 18.90 -3.24 -11.11
CA LEU A 311 18.12 -2.57 -10.06
C LEU A 311 17.74 -3.54 -8.94
N ASN A 312 17.33 -4.77 -9.27
CA ASN A 312 16.93 -5.77 -8.28
C ASN A 312 18.12 -6.39 -7.52
N ILE A 313 19.33 -6.41 -8.11
CA ILE A 313 20.55 -6.85 -7.40
C ILE A 313 21.01 -5.76 -6.43
N GLY A 314 20.90 -4.49 -6.81
CA GLY A 314 21.32 -3.36 -5.98
C GLY A 314 22.80 -3.42 -5.63
N ASP A 315 23.11 -3.25 -4.34
CA ASP A 315 24.48 -3.18 -3.82
C ASP A 315 25.06 -4.53 -3.37
N ILE A 316 24.36 -5.64 -3.66
CA ILE A 316 24.83 -6.98 -3.27
C ILE A 316 26.13 -7.28 -4.03
N PRO A 317 27.20 -7.75 -3.34
CA PRO A 317 28.43 -8.16 -4.01
C PRO A 317 28.18 -9.30 -4.99
N THR A 318 28.57 -9.13 -6.26
CA THR A 318 28.42 -10.16 -7.30
C THR A 318 29.70 -10.31 -8.13
N GLU A 319 29.94 -11.52 -8.62
CA GLU A 319 31.01 -11.82 -9.60
C GLU A 319 30.53 -11.65 -11.06
N LEU A 320 29.32 -11.13 -11.27
CA LEU A 320 28.70 -11.06 -12.59
C LEU A 320 29.41 -10.04 -13.49
N THR A 321 29.78 -10.48 -14.69
CA THR A 321 30.32 -9.63 -15.75
C THR A 321 29.21 -9.05 -16.62
N ALA A 322 29.55 -8.03 -17.43
CA ALA A 322 28.63 -7.49 -18.43
C ALA A 322 28.12 -8.55 -19.43
N ASN A 323 28.90 -9.60 -19.69
CA ASN A 323 28.49 -10.69 -20.56
C ASN A 323 27.46 -11.61 -19.88
N ASP A 324 27.59 -11.84 -18.58
CA ASP A 324 26.63 -12.65 -17.82
C ASP A 324 25.24 -12.02 -17.81
N PHE A 325 25.16 -10.69 -17.66
CA PHE A 325 23.90 -9.97 -17.79
C PHE A 325 23.24 -10.14 -19.15
N LYS A 326 24.01 -10.21 -20.24
CA LYS A 326 23.45 -10.49 -21.59
C LYS A 326 22.83 -11.89 -21.63
N ILE A 327 23.53 -12.89 -21.11
CA ILE A 327 23.05 -14.28 -21.04
C ILE A 327 21.75 -14.36 -20.21
N LEU A 328 21.67 -13.65 -19.09
CA LEU A 328 20.45 -13.60 -18.28
C LEU A 328 19.27 -12.98 -19.04
N VAL A 329 19.51 -11.89 -19.78
CA VAL A 329 18.49 -11.21 -20.58
C VAL A 329 17.96 -12.07 -21.72
N GLU A 330 18.84 -12.85 -22.37
CA GLU A 330 18.48 -13.82 -23.40
C GLU A 330 17.65 -14.98 -22.82
N LYS A 331 18.00 -15.48 -21.62
CA LYS A 331 17.27 -16.57 -20.96
C LYS A 331 15.92 -16.16 -20.35
N THR A 332 15.65 -14.87 -20.23
CA THR A 332 14.43 -14.32 -19.60
C THR A 332 13.50 -13.65 -20.58
N GLU A 333 13.54 -14.06 -21.86
CA GLU A 333 12.53 -13.64 -22.82
C GLU A 333 11.12 -14.07 -22.37
N GLY A 334 10.17 -13.13 -22.44
CA GLY A 334 8.79 -13.34 -21.99
C GLY A 334 8.55 -13.17 -20.49
N TYR A 335 9.56 -12.82 -19.70
CA TYR A 335 9.40 -12.59 -18.27
C TYR A 335 8.80 -11.20 -18.00
N SER A 336 7.88 -11.13 -17.04
CA SER A 336 7.41 -9.85 -16.49
C SER A 336 8.45 -9.24 -15.52
N GLY A 337 8.27 -7.97 -15.16
CA GLY A 337 9.10 -7.33 -14.15
C GLY A 337 9.03 -8.06 -12.80
N SER A 338 7.84 -8.53 -12.41
CA SER A 338 7.65 -9.35 -11.22
C SER A 338 8.39 -10.69 -11.30
N ASP A 339 8.36 -11.37 -12.45
CA ASP A 339 9.07 -12.66 -12.63
C ASP A 339 10.58 -12.49 -12.47
N ILE A 340 11.15 -11.40 -13.02
CA ILE A 340 12.56 -11.06 -12.88
C ILE A 340 12.89 -10.75 -11.41
N SER A 341 12.06 -9.97 -10.72
CA SER A 341 12.27 -9.67 -9.30
C SER A 341 12.22 -10.92 -8.42
N ILE A 342 11.36 -11.88 -8.74
CA ILE A 342 11.29 -13.18 -8.06
C ILE A 342 12.55 -14.01 -8.35
N ALA A 343 12.96 -14.10 -9.61
CA ALA A 343 14.17 -14.84 -10.00
C ALA A 343 15.44 -14.27 -9.35
N VAL A 344 15.59 -12.94 -9.32
CA VAL A 344 16.71 -12.29 -8.63
C VAL A 344 16.65 -12.54 -7.13
N ARG A 345 15.47 -12.43 -6.51
CA ARG A 345 15.30 -12.73 -5.08
C ARG A 345 15.67 -14.17 -4.74
N ASP A 346 15.27 -15.13 -5.57
CA ASP A 346 15.61 -16.55 -5.37
C ASP A 346 17.13 -16.77 -5.50
N ALA A 347 17.78 -16.12 -6.49
CA ALA A 347 19.23 -16.17 -6.66
C ALA A 347 19.97 -15.55 -5.47
N VAL A 348 19.56 -14.37 -5.00
CA VAL A 348 20.14 -13.68 -3.84
C VAL A 348 20.01 -14.48 -2.55
N MET A 349 19.00 -15.36 -2.45
CA MET A 349 18.84 -16.25 -1.30
C MET A 349 19.74 -17.49 -1.34
N GLU A 350 20.38 -17.81 -2.47
CA GLU A 350 21.25 -18.99 -2.59
C GLU A 350 22.49 -18.93 -1.68
N PRO A 351 23.23 -17.82 -1.56
CA PRO A 351 24.29 -17.68 -0.55
C PRO A 351 23.82 -17.99 0.87
N VAL A 352 22.63 -17.52 1.25
CA VAL A 352 22.03 -17.77 2.57
C VAL A 352 21.70 -19.26 2.74
N ARG A 353 21.13 -19.91 1.71
CA ARG A 353 20.88 -21.35 1.69
C ARG A 353 22.17 -22.17 1.80
N ARG A 354 23.25 -21.70 1.18
CA ARG A 354 24.59 -22.31 1.30
C ARG A 354 25.13 -22.24 2.72
N ILE A 355 25.01 -21.10 3.40
CA ILE A 355 25.38 -20.98 4.83
C ILE A 355 24.55 -21.92 5.69
N TYR A 356 23.23 -21.95 5.49
CA TYR A 356 22.32 -22.77 6.29
C TYR A 356 22.59 -24.28 6.15
N SER A 357 22.96 -24.73 4.95
CA SER A 357 23.27 -26.14 4.65
C SER A 357 24.74 -26.52 4.82
N ALA A 358 25.62 -25.55 5.12
CA ALA A 358 27.04 -25.79 5.28
C ALA A 358 27.34 -26.50 6.61
N THR A 359 28.24 -27.47 6.53
CA THR A 359 28.79 -28.19 7.70
C THR A 359 30.22 -27.77 8.02
N HIS A 360 30.92 -27.17 7.05
CA HIS A 360 32.33 -26.78 7.16
C HIS A 360 32.50 -25.30 6.81
N PHE A 361 33.31 -24.61 7.61
CA PHE A 361 33.60 -23.18 7.45
C PHE A 361 35.11 -22.92 7.49
N CYS A 362 35.57 -21.90 6.78
CA CYS A 362 36.95 -21.43 6.84
C CYS A 362 37.01 -19.92 7.10
N TYR A 363 38.12 -19.46 7.69
CA TYR A 363 38.36 -18.03 7.90
C TYR A 363 38.89 -17.38 6.63
N VAL A 364 38.30 -16.24 6.28
CA VAL A 364 38.75 -15.38 5.18
C VAL A 364 39.02 -13.99 5.74
N ASP A 365 40.13 -13.39 5.31
CA ASP A 365 40.46 -12.00 5.62
C ASP A 365 39.61 -11.09 4.71
N CYS A 366 38.67 -10.36 5.29
CA CYS A 366 37.83 -9.44 4.55
C CYS A 366 38.53 -8.10 4.29
N PRO A 367 38.10 -7.32 3.28
CA PRO A 367 38.72 -6.03 2.93
C PRO A 367 38.73 -5.00 4.08
N ASN A 368 37.87 -5.19 5.09
CA ASN A 368 37.78 -4.37 6.30
C ASN A 368 38.75 -4.80 7.42
N GLY A 369 39.64 -5.77 7.16
CA GLY A 369 40.64 -6.27 8.12
C GLY A 369 40.08 -7.22 9.18
N LYS A 370 38.79 -7.57 9.12
CA LYS A 370 38.17 -8.56 10.00
C LYS A 370 38.31 -9.96 9.41
N ARG A 371 38.58 -10.94 10.28
CA ARG A 371 38.52 -12.37 9.93
C ARG A 371 37.11 -12.87 10.11
N LEU A 372 36.48 -13.26 9.02
CA LEU A 372 35.11 -13.76 9.00
C LEU A 372 35.09 -15.21 8.48
N LEU A 373 34.09 -15.97 8.91
CA LEU A 373 33.85 -17.35 8.53
C LEU A 373 32.96 -17.41 7.29
N THR A 374 33.40 -18.13 6.26
CA THR A 374 32.59 -18.44 5.07
C THR A 374 32.42 -19.95 4.93
N PRO A 375 31.30 -20.44 4.37
CA PRO A 375 31.15 -21.83 3.97
C PRO A 375 32.27 -22.30 3.05
N CYS A 376 32.83 -23.48 3.31
CA CYS A 376 33.89 -24.07 2.47
C CYS A 376 33.66 -25.57 2.24
N SER A 377 34.37 -26.13 1.25
CA SER A 377 34.36 -27.58 1.03
C SER A 377 35.06 -28.32 2.18
N PRO A 378 34.63 -29.55 2.54
CA PRO A 378 35.24 -30.32 3.63
C PRO A 378 36.74 -30.61 3.47
N GLY A 379 37.22 -30.69 2.22
CA GLY A 379 38.63 -30.93 1.91
C GLY A 379 39.51 -29.67 1.85
N PHE A 380 38.97 -28.49 2.17
CA PHE A 380 39.73 -27.23 2.09
C PHE A 380 40.71 -27.10 3.26
N LEU A 381 41.90 -26.56 3.00
CA LEU A 381 42.94 -26.40 4.02
C LEU A 381 42.48 -25.36 5.06
N GLY A 382 42.27 -25.79 6.30
CA GLY A 382 41.71 -24.94 7.36
C GLY A 382 40.19 -24.95 7.48
N ALA A 383 39.51 -25.91 6.83
CA ALA A 383 38.09 -26.18 7.06
C ALA A 383 37.86 -26.68 8.48
N GLN A 384 36.92 -26.03 9.18
CA GLN A 384 36.48 -26.43 10.52
C GLN A 384 35.03 -26.90 10.43
N GLU A 385 34.76 -28.10 10.93
CA GLU A 385 33.40 -28.62 11.03
C GLU A 385 32.66 -27.88 12.15
N MET A 386 31.66 -27.08 11.77
CA MET A 386 30.84 -26.33 12.71
C MET A 386 29.48 -26.01 12.10
N SER A 387 28.47 -25.86 12.96
CA SER A 387 27.15 -25.36 12.56
C SER A 387 27.15 -23.84 12.54
N TRP A 388 26.38 -23.26 11.62
CA TRP A 388 26.17 -21.81 11.53
C TRP A 388 25.66 -21.21 12.85
N GLU A 389 24.89 -21.95 13.66
CA GLU A 389 24.37 -21.52 14.97
C GLU A 389 25.46 -21.23 16.01
N LYS A 390 26.62 -21.88 15.88
CA LYS A 390 27.77 -21.70 16.79
C LYS A 390 28.66 -20.53 16.36
N GLY A 391 28.54 -20.07 15.12
CA GLY A 391 29.17 -18.84 14.65
C GLY A 391 28.39 -17.65 15.18
N THR A 392 29.01 -16.77 15.97
CA THR A 392 28.40 -15.49 16.34
C THR A 392 27.98 -14.74 15.08
N ALA A 393 26.75 -14.25 15.02
CA ALA A 393 26.14 -13.65 13.83
C ALA A 393 27.01 -12.56 13.16
N ASP A 394 27.84 -11.87 13.94
CA ASP A 394 28.73 -10.80 13.48
C ASP A 394 30.02 -11.30 12.77
N ASN A 395 30.29 -12.61 12.82
CA ASN A 395 31.53 -13.21 12.30
C ASN A 395 31.34 -14.01 11.01
N LEU A 396 30.14 -14.00 10.42
CA LEU A 396 29.86 -14.71 9.17
C LEU A 396 30.07 -13.78 7.96
N PHE A 397 30.74 -14.32 6.93
CA PHE A 397 30.85 -13.70 5.63
C PHE A 397 29.94 -14.43 4.65
N GLU A 398 29.10 -13.66 3.96
CA GLU A 398 28.21 -14.22 2.95
C GLU A 398 28.98 -14.61 1.68
N PRO A 399 28.74 -15.80 1.11
CA PRO A 399 29.30 -16.16 -0.18
C PRO A 399 28.89 -15.16 -1.27
N ILE A 400 29.82 -14.85 -2.18
CA ILE A 400 29.53 -13.96 -3.29
C ILE A 400 28.49 -14.62 -4.23
N LEU A 401 27.64 -13.78 -4.82
CA LEU A 401 26.63 -14.21 -5.77
C LEU A 401 27.27 -14.53 -7.13
N THR A 402 26.98 -15.72 -7.65
CA THR A 402 27.56 -16.26 -8.89
C THR A 402 26.50 -16.48 -9.96
N MET A 403 26.93 -16.63 -11.22
CA MET A 403 26.02 -16.94 -12.33
C MET A 403 25.26 -18.26 -12.13
N ASN A 404 25.84 -19.23 -11.42
CA ASN A 404 25.18 -20.51 -11.13
C ASN A 404 23.95 -20.35 -10.23
N ASP A 405 23.97 -19.38 -9.32
CA ASP A 405 22.82 -19.08 -8.45
C ASP A 405 21.64 -18.58 -9.30
N PHE A 406 21.91 -17.69 -10.26
CA PHE A 406 20.89 -17.21 -11.20
C PHE A 406 20.39 -18.32 -12.12
N LEU A 407 21.27 -19.17 -12.67
CA LEU A 407 20.84 -20.29 -13.51
C LEU A 407 19.98 -21.29 -12.74
N LYS A 408 20.23 -21.48 -11.44
CA LYS A 408 19.38 -22.30 -10.57
C LYS A 408 18.01 -21.62 -10.34
N ALA A 409 18.00 -20.34 -10.03
CA ALA A 409 16.76 -19.57 -9.85
C ALA A 409 15.89 -19.55 -11.13
N LEU A 410 16.50 -19.41 -12.30
CA LEU A 410 15.80 -19.43 -13.60
C LEU A 410 15.25 -20.82 -13.97
N LYS A 411 15.77 -21.91 -13.39
CA LYS A 411 15.16 -23.24 -13.54
C LYS A 411 13.90 -23.40 -12.70
N ASN A 412 13.85 -22.74 -11.55
CA ASN A 412 12.73 -22.80 -10.62
C ASN A 412 11.61 -21.82 -10.99
N THR A 413 11.98 -20.68 -11.56
CA THR A 413 11.03 -19.62 -11.93
C THR A 413 10.54 -19.84 -13.36
N ARG A 414 9.22 -19.84 -13.56
CA ARG A 414 8.61 -19.89 -14.90
C ARG A 414 7.93 -18.55 -15.22
N PRO A 415 7.86 -18.14 -16.49
CA PRO A 415 7.15 -16.92 -16.86
C PRO A 415 5.66 -17.04 -16.54
N THR A 416 5.09 -15.98 -15.98
CA THR A 416 3.69 -15.97 -15.56
C THR A 416 2.73 -15.70 -16.72
N VAL A 417 3.19 -15.05 -17.79
CA VAL A 417 2.36 -14.60 -18.91
C VAL A 417 2.48 -15.56 -20.09
N SER A 418 1.35 -16.03 -20.61
CA SER A 418 1.34 -16.92 -21.79
C SER A 418 1.41 -16.14 -23.11
N SER A 419 1.87 -16.81 -24.17
CA SER A 419 1.87 -16.22 -25.52
C SER A 419 0.46 -15.91 -26.04
N ASP A 420 -0.55 -16.65 -25.60
CA ASP A 420 -1.93 -16.42 -26.02
C ASP A 420 -2.56 -15.22 -25.31
N ASP A 421 -2.18 -14.95 -24.06
CA ASP A 421 -2.58 -13.72 -23.37
C ASP A 421 -1.99 -12.49 -24.08
N LEU A 422 -0.72 -12.57 -24.52
CA LEU A 422 -0.10 -11.49 -25.30
C LEU A 422 -0.86 -11.17 -26.58
N LYS A 423 -1.32 -12.19 -27.32
CA LYS A 423 -2.15 -11.98 -28.51
C LYS A 423 -3.43 -11.21 -28.19
N ARG A 424 -4.07 -11.50 -27.06
CA ARG A 424 -5.29 -10.78 -26.63
C ARG A 424 -5.00 -9.30 -26.34
N TYR A 425 -3.88 -9.00 -25.69
CA TYR A 425 -3.50 -7.60 -25.46
C TYR A 425 -3.20 -6.88 -26.78
N ILE A 426 -2.47 -7.51 -27.70
CA ILE A 426 -2.16 -6.92 -29.02
C ILE A 426 -3.45 -6.66 -29.79
N GLN A 427 -4.39 -7.62 -29.80
CA GLN A 427 -5.69 -7.46 -30.44
C GLN A 427 -6.47 -6.28 -29.82
N PHE A 428 -6.56 -6.23 -28.49
CA PHE A 428 -7.22 -5.12 -27.80
C PHE A 428 -6.56 -3.76 -28.10
N THR A 429 -5.23 -3.74 -28.19
CA THR A 429 -4.46 -2.53 -28.52
C THR A 429 -4.78 -2.04 -29.92
N HIS A 430 -4.83 -2.94 -30.90
CA HIS A 430 -5.21 -2.60 -32.27
C HIS A 430 -6.66 -2.09 -32.39
N GLU A 431 -7.59 -2.66 -31.61
CA GLU A 431 -9.00 -2.26 -31.66
C GLU A 431 -9.30 -0.97 -30.88
N PHE A 432 -8.62 -0.75 -29.74
CA PHE A 432 -9.08 0.21 -28.74
C PHE A 432 -7.97 1.01 -28.04
N GLY A 433 -6.69 0.70 -28.25
CA GLY A 433 -5.58 1.23 -27.47
C GLY A 433 -4.67 2.20 -28.23
N LEU A 434 -3.74 2.79 -27.48
CA LEU A 434 -2.52 3.38 -28.03
C LEU A 434 -1.34 2.48 -27.61
N ASP A 435 -0.39 2.30 -28.52
CA ASP A 435 0.89 1.66 -28.19
C ASP A 435 1.62 2.50 -27.14
N GLY A 436 2.16 1.81 -26.12
CA GLY A 436 2.81 2.41 -24.96
C GLY A 436 4.09 1.68 -24.60
#